data_AF-A0A0M3A6D0-F1
#
_entry.id   AF-A0A0M3A6D0-F1
#
_cell.length_a   1.000
_cell.length_b   1.000
_cell.length_c   1.000
_cell.angle_alpha   90.00
_cell.angle_beta   90.00
_cell.angle_gamma   90.00
#
_symmetry.space_group_name_H-M   'P 1'
#
loop_
_entity.id
_entity.type
_entity.pdbx_description
1 polymer ?
#
loop_
_entity_poly.entity_id
_entity_poly.type
_entity_poly.pdbx_seq_one_letter_code
_entity_poly.pdbx_strand_id
1 'polypeptide(L)'
;MGKLVFSLILGILPIAANANYFPPLDVQKLIEHQQVLNEKCRGGSGKNPKTWQACNKRDEITKKIEKKGYCKGSVNKDAYGYEKEWIPCKLDKTKQ
;
A
#
# COMPACT_ATOMS: atom_id res chain seq x y z
N MET A 1 38.06 47.32 9.46
CA MET A 1 36.63 47.09 9.80
C MET A 1 35.96 46.39 8.61
N GLY A 2 36.01 45.06 8.54
CA GLY A 2 35.30 44.29 7.53
C GLY A 2 34.09 43.61 8.17
N LYS A 3 32.87 43.96 7.75
CA LYS A 3 31.65 43.30 8.22
C LYS A 3 31.55 41.93 7.54
N LEU A 4 31.73 40.84 8.30
CA LEU A 4 31.32 39.52 7.85
C LEU A 4 29.80 39.49 7.76
N VAL A 5 29.26 39.30 6.56
CA VAL A 5 27.83 39.07 6.35
C VAL A 5 27.63 37.54 6.31
N PHE A 6 27.22 36.95 7.43
CA PHE A 6 26.75 35.57 7.48
C PHE A 6 25.40 35.49 6.75
N SER A 7 25.41 35.09 5.48
CA SER A 7 24.19 34.75 4.76
C SER A 7 23.58 33.50 5.38
N LEU A 8 22.48 33.67 6.11
CA LEU A 8 21.62 32.58 6.56
C LEU A 8 20.94 31.99 5.31
N ILE A 9 21.55 30.99 4.69
CA ILE A 9 20.86 30.18 3.69
C ILE A 9 19.88 29.30 4.46
N LEU A 10 18.63 29.76 4.56
CA LEU A 10 17.51 28.97 5.01
C LEU A 10 17.32 27.85 3.98
N GLY A 11 18.00 26.72 4.19
CA GLY A 11 17.90 25.56 3.32
C GLY A 11 16.47 25.04 3.35
N ILE A 12 15.71 25.28 2.27
CA ILE A 12 14.43 24.63 2.04
C ILE A 12 14.77 23.17 1.76
N LEU A 13 14.73 22.32 2.80
CA LEU A 13 14.77 20.88 2.61
C LEU A 13 13.57 20.52 1.72
N PRO A 14 13.77 19.88 0.56
CA PRO A 14 12.65 19.31 -0.15
C PRO A 14 12.09 18.23 0.76
N ILE A 15 10.92 18.49 1.34
CA ILE A 15 10.11 17.43 1.92
C ILE A 15 9.82 16.52 0.73
N ALA A 16 10.59 15.44 0.59
CA ALA A 16 10.26 14.36 -0.30
C ALA A 16 8.94 13.81 0.23
N ALA A 17 7.83 14.41 -0.21
CA ALA A 17 6.52 13.89 0.00
C ALA A 17 6.54 12.51 -0.67
N ASN A 18 6.69 11.46 0.12
CA ASN A 18 6.33 10.12 -0.30
C ASN A 18 4.88 10.27 -0.74
N ALA A 19 4.67 10.28 -2.06
CA ALA A 19 3.35 10.47 -2.63
C ALA A 19 2.56 9.21 -2.24
N ASN A 20 1.86 9.27 -1.11
CA ASN A 20 0.89 8.28 -0.72
C ASN A 20 -0.11 8.24 -1.87
N TYR A 21 0.01 7.19 -2.68
CA TYR A 21 -0.76 7.08 -3.90
C TYR A 21 -2.20 6.80 -3.50
N PHE A 22 -3.08 7.79 -3.71
CA PHE A 22 -4.48 7.66 -3.38
C PHE A 22 -5.21 6.91 -4.51
N PRO A 23 -5.79 5.73 -4.25
CA PRO A 23 -6.56 5.03 -5.26
C PRO A 23 -7.82 5.79 -5.67
N PRO A 24 -8.28 5.70 -6.93
CA PRO A 24 -9.63 6.09 -7.30
C PRO A 24 -10.66 5.49 -6.35
N LEU A 25 -11.76 6.20 -6.12
CA LEU A 25 -12.77 5.85 -5.12
C LEU A 25 -13.31 4.42 -5.27
N ASP A 26 -13.46 3.92 -6.50
CA ASP A 26 -13.90 2.56 -6.77
C ASP A 26 -12.85 1.51 -6.38
N VAL A 27 -11.56 1.81 -6.56
CA VAL A 27 -10.45 0.96 -6.07
C VAL A 27 -10.37 1.00 -4.55
N GLN A 28 -10.53 2.18 -3.94
CA GLN A 28 -10.51 2.35 -2.48
C GLN A 28 -11.59 1.49 -1.81
N LYS A 29 -12.83 1.51 -2.32
CA LYS A 29 -13.92 0.65 -1.83
C LYS A 29 -13.60 -0.84 -1.93
N LEU A 30 -12.90 -1.25 -2.99
CA LEU A 30 -12.44 -2.64 -3.12
C LEU A 30 -11.36 -2.98 -2.09
N ILE A 31 -10.41 -2.08 -1.84
CA ILE A 31 -9.35 -2.26 -0.85
C ILE A 31 -9.94 -2.38 0.56
N GLU A 32 -10.87 -1.50 0.94
CA GLU A 32 -11.56 -1.56 2.24
C GLU A 32 -12.31 -2.88 2.41
N HIS A 33 -13.07 -3.30 1.38
CA HIS A 33 -13.75 -4.59 1.40
C HIS A 33 -12.78 -5.77 1.51
N GLN A 34 -11.65 -5.71 0.79
CA GLN A 34 -10.59 -6.70 0.88
C GLN A 34 -10.01 -6.76 2.30
N GLN A 35 -9.81 -5.62 2.98
CA GLN A 35 -9.27 -5.57 4.34
C GLN A 35 -10.19 -6.28 5.33
N VAL A 36 -11.49 -5.98 5.29
CA VAL A 36 -12.51 -6.65 6.12
C VAL A 36 -12.53 -8.17 5.87
N LEU A 37 -12.43 -8.60 4.61
CA LEU A 37 -12.37 -10.04 4.27
C LEU A 37 -11.05 -10.68 4.73
N ASN A 38 -9.93 -9.96 4.64
CA ASN A 38 -8.63 -10.45 5.07
C ASN A 38 -8.55 -10.63 6.59
N GLU A 39 -9.13 -9.72 7.36
CA GLU A 39 -9.26 -9.87 8.82
C GLU A 39 -10.07 -11.12 9.18
N LYS A 40 -11.21 -11.32 8.53
CA LYS A 40 -12.04 -12.52 8.72
C LYS A 40 -11.31 -13.81 8.31
N CYS A 41 -10.50 -13.76 7.26
CA CYS A 41 -9.72 -14.90 6.79
C CYS A 41 -8.56 -15.24 7.74
N ARG A 42 -7.74 -14.26 8.15
CA ARG A 42 -6.54 -14.49 8.97
C ARG A 42 -6.85 -14.61 10.46
N GLY A 43 -7.94 -14.00 10.93
CA GLY A 43 -8.40 -14.10 12.32
C GLY A 43 -9.43 -15.21 12.58
N GLY A 44 -9.92 -15.88 11.53
CA GLY A 44 -10.93 -16.93 11.66
C GLY A 44 -10.37 -18.33 11.93
N SER A 45 -11.20 -19.21 12.49
CA SER A 45 -10.84 -20.63 12.70
C SER A 45 -10.78 -21.39 11.38
N GLY A 46 -9.72 -22.18 11.17
CA GLY A 46 -9.56 -23.05 10.01
C GLY A 46 -10.57 -24.21 9.92
N LYS A 47 -11.32 -24.49 11.00
CA LYS A 47 -12.41 -25.48 11.02
C LYS A 47 -13.78 -24.88 10.66
N ASN A 48 -13.88 -23.54 10.60
CA ASN A 48 -15.14 -22.87 10.29
C ASN A 48 -15.24 -22.62 8.78
N PRO A 49 -16.25 -23.18 8.08
CA PRO A 49 -16.45 -22.94 6.65
C PRO A 49 -16.58 -21.45 6.28
N LYS A 50 -17.10 -20.61 7.19
CA LYS A 50 -17.21 -19.16 6.96
C LYS A 50 -15.85 -18.47 6.84
N THR A 51 -14.82 -18.97 7.54
CA THR A 51 -13.43 -18.47 7.41
C THR A 51 -12.95 -18.69 5.98
N TRP A 52 -13.12 -19.91 5.45
CA TRP A 52 -12.72 -20.25 4.09
C TRP A 52 -13.49 -19.48 3.04
N GLN A 53 -14.79 -19.26 3.24
CA GLN A 53 -15.57 -18.38 2.36
C GLN A 53 -15.03 -16.94 2.35
N ALA A 54 -14.59 -16.41 3.50
CA ALA A 54 -13.96 -15.09 3.56
C ALA A 54 -12.60 -15.06 2.84
N CYS A 55 -11.78 -16.10 3.00
CA CYS A 55 -10.52 -16.23 2.28
C CYS A 55 -10.71 -16.26 0.76
N ASN A 56 -11.64 -17.09 0.26
CA ASN A 56 -11.93 -17.19 -1.17
C ASN A 56 -12.41 -15.84 -1.74
N LYS A 57 -13.33 -15.17 -1.03
CA LYS A 57 -13.82 -13.84 -1.43
C LYS A 57 -12.71 -12.80 -1.39
N ARG A 58 -11.84 -12.82 -0.37
CA ARG A 58 -10.66 -11.93 -0.32
C ARG A 58 -9.83 -12.09 -1.58
N ASP A 59 -9.55 -13.33 -1.99
CA ASP A 59 -8.70 -13.61 -3.16
C ASP A 59 -9.36 -13.15 -4.46
N GLU A 60 -10.69 -13.28 -4.58
CA GLU A 60 -11.45 -12.70 -5.70
C GLU A 60 -11.38 -11.17 -5.73
N ILE A 61 -11.54 -10.49 -4.59
CA ILE A 61 -11.44 -9.03 -4.51
C ILE A 61 -10.01 -8.57 -4.81
N THR A 62 -8.99 -9.27 -4.32
CA THR A 62 -7.58 -9.02 -4.66
C THR A 62 -7.38 -9.02 -6.17
N LYS A 63 -7.88 -10.03 -6.89
CA LYS A 63 -7.80 -10.08 -8.36
C LYS A 63 -8.53 -8.91 -9.04
N LYS A 64 -9.64 -8.43 -8.46
CA LYS A 64 -10.36 -7.25 -8.99
C LYS A 64 -9.56 -5.96 -8.80
N ILE A 65 -8.88 -5.80 -7.67
CA ILE A 65 -7.98 -4.67 -7.39
C ILE A 65 -6.78 -4.71 -8.37
N GLU A 66 -6.16 -5.88 -8.55
CA GLU A 66 -5.04 -6.07 -9.48
C GLU A 66 -5.42 -5.77 -10.93
N LYS A 67 -6.61 -6.19 -11.38
CA LYS A 67 -7.15 -5.84 -12.71
C LYS A 67 -7.34 -4.32 -12.90
N LYS A 68 -7.46 -3.54 -11.83
CA LYS A 68 -7.52 -2.08 -11.85
C LYS A 68 -6.13 -1.42 -11.75
N GLY A 69 -5.05 -2.21 -11.79
CA GLY A 69 -3.67 -1.72 -11.82
C GLY A 69 -3.05 -1.49 -10.44
N TYR A 70 -3.61 -2.07 -9.37
CA TYR A 70 -3.11 -1.95 -8.00
C TYR A 70 -2.64 -3.29 -7.44
N CYS A 71 -1.42 -3.31 -6.91
CA CYS A 71 -0.79 -4.52 -6.41
C CYS A 71 -0.45 -4.35 -4.92
N LYS A 72 -0.55 -5.44 -4.15
CA LYS A 72 -0.05 -5.50 -2.78
C LYS A 72 1.48 -5.68 -2.84
N GLY A 73 2.20 -4.58 -2.80
CA GLY A 73 3.62 -4.51 -3.15
C GLY A 73 4.37 -3.41 -2.40
N SER A 74 5.61 -3.17 -2.80
CA SER A 74 6.42 -2.09 -2.23
C SER A 74 7.34 -1.47 -3.28
N VAL A 75 7.66 -0.18 -3.08
CA VAL A 75 8.71 0.51 -3.84
C VAL A 75 10.12 0.11 -3.39
N ASN A 76 10.23 -0.64 -2.30
CA ASN A 76 11.45 -1.30 -1.83
C ASN A 76 11.42 -2.78 -2.26
N LYS A 77 12.44 -3.20 -3.01
CA LYS A 77 12.56 -4.59 -3.50
C LYS A 77 12.70 -5.63 -2.37
N ASP A 78 13.27 -5.22 -1.25
CA ASP A 78 13.58 -6.10 -0.11
C ASP A 78 12.48 -6.08 0.96
N ALA A 79 11.31 -5.51 0.65
CA ALA A 79 10.22 -5.34 1.60
C ALA A 79 9.60 -6.68 2.04
N TYR A 80 9.43 -6.83 3.35
CA TYR A 80 8.71 -7.95 3.95
C TYR A 80 7.20 -7.84 3.73
N GLY A 81 6.48 -8.95 3.89
CA GLY A 81 5.04 -9.01 3.63
C GLY A 81 4.18 -8.00 4.42
N TYR A 82 4.58 -7.64 5.64
CA TYR A 82 3.87 -6.65 6.46
C TYR A 82 4.13 -5.20 6.03
N GLU A 83 5.20 -4.96 5.26
CA GLU A 83 5.59 -3.65 4.73
C GLU A 83 4.94 -3.36 3.36
N LYS A 84 4.28 -4.37 2.77
CA LYS A 84 3.62 -4.21 1.47
C LYS A 84 2.31 -3.45 1.61
N GLU A 85 2.10 -2.50 0.74
CA GLU A 85 0.90 -1.65 0.66
C GLU A 85 0.19 -1.82 -0.68
N TRP A 86 -1.03 -1.31 -0.81
CA TRP A 86 -1.69 -1.24 -2.09
C TRP A 86 -1.14 -0.06 -2.88
N ILE A 87 -0.30 -0.33 -3.88
CA ILE A 87 0.38 0.67 -4.71
C ILE A 87 0.04 0.41 -6.18
N PRO A 88 0.26 1.38 -7.11
CA PRO A 88 0.12 1.07 -8.53
C PRO A 88 1.11 -0.04 -8.88
N CYS A 89 0.68 -1.06 -9.63
CA CYS A 89 1.51 -2.21 -9.97
C CYS A 89 2.84 -1.83 -10.64
N LYS A 90 2.86 -0.76 -11.44
CA LYS A 90 4.08 -0.23 -12.06
C LYS A 90 5.16 0.23 -11.06
N LEU A 91 4.78 0.48 -9.80
CA LEU A 91 5.69 0.87 -8.73
C LEU A 91 6.12 -0.30 -7.84
N ASP A 92 5.53 -1.48 -8.00
CA ASP A 92 5.86 -2.66 -7.18
C ASP A 92 7.20 -3.26 -7.61
N LYS A 93 8.25 -2.95 -6.85
CA LYS A 93 9.60 -3.51 -7.05
C LYS A 93 9.78 -4.89 -6.44
N THR A 94 8.77 -5.45 -5.78
CA THR A 94 8.85 -6.80 -5.20
C THR A 94 8.48 -7.90 -6.18
N LYS A 95 8.01 -7.53 -7.38
CA LYS A 95 7.65 -8.43 -8.49
C LYS A 95 8.33 -8.07 -9.82
N GLN A 96 9.17 -7.04 -9.84
CA GLN A 96 10.00 -6.62 -10.98
C GLN A 96 11.38 -7.23 -10.87
#